data_AF-A0A819R5M5-F1
#
_entry.id   AF-A0A819R5M5-F1
#
_cell.length_a   1.000
_cell.length_b   1.000
_cell.length_c   1.000
_cell.angle_alpha   90.00
_cell.angle_beta   90.00
_cell.angle_gamma   90.00
#
_symmetry.space_group_name_H-M   'P 1'
#
loop_
_entity.id
_entity.type
_entity.pdbx_description
1 polymer ?
#
loop_
_entity_poly.entity_id
_entity_poly.type
_entity_poly.pdbx_seq_one_letter_code
_entity_poly.pdbx_strand_id
1 'polypeptide(L)'
;MYSQIIPLSWCLHIVLCFYLIRPIRIILYRALLTLIPCFILIFIGCHNLPYLHMSSILTISLYWMITIRLIHLIIFSPDETNSFRIYALKFLWFFLPIIPCQSKNSISFYLILASIKILLIHWIFQWLRICEPNDSYGRLAMFYIYICTGTFLNDIQIVLVRLITLNKYSLVEFNNYPFLSKSIREFWGRRYNRLVGILLKEAIFDPIRRLPYSSAIVGALASFIMSGILHVHVAVAGFGTSSPLSPFLFFLLQGIACCIEVMCPFTPPKLLGILLTHGFLLITAPLYVGLFTRAGPEFYEFNKPLLFDATWFPKLPVPNFCPK
;
A
#
# COMPACT_ATOMS: atom_id res chain seq x y z
N MET A 1 -23.76 -1.08 16.75
CA MET A 1 -24.59 -0.24 15.84
C MET A 1 -23.74 0.66 14.94
N TYR A 2 -22.77 1.41 15.48
CA TYR A 2 -21.88 2.28 14.68
C TYR A 2 -21.05 1.58 13.58
N SER A 3 -20.63 0.33 13.77
CA SER A 3 -19.75 -0.37 12.82
C SER A 3 -20.38 -0.65 11.45
N GLN A 4 -21.71 -0.81 11.38
CA GLN A 4 -22.43 -1.02 10.11
C GLN A 4 -22.82 0.30 9.44
N ILE A 5 -22.96 1.38 10.21
CA ILE A 5 -23.36 2.69 9.70
C ILE A 5 -22.26 3.28 8.82
N ILE A 6 -20.98 3.17 9.22
CA ILE A 6 -19.87 3.80 8.49
C ILE A 6 -19.72 3.26 7.06
N PRO A 7 -19.68 1.92 6.81
CA PRO A 7 -19.65 1.39 5.45
C PRO A 7 -20.86 1.81 4.61
N LEU A 8 -22.06 1.84 5.22
CA LEU A 8 -23.27 2.29 4.52
C LEU A 8 -23.18 3.77 4.14
N SER A 9 -22.63 4.62 5.01
CA SER A 9 -22.39 6.03 4.73
C SER A 9 -21.37 6.23 3.61
N TRP A 10 -20.31 5.41 3.55
CA TRP A 10 -19.40 5.42 2.39
C TRP A 10 -20.11 5.04 1.09
N CYS A 11 -20.91 3.97 1.09
CA CYS A 11 -21.68 3.57 -0.08
C CYS A 11 -22.65 4.68 -0.53
N LEU A 12 -23.38 5.27 0.41
CA LEU A 12 -24.29 6.38 0.13
C LEU A 12 -23.52 7.57 -0.46
N HIS A 13 -22.38 7.96 0.14
CA HIS A 13 -21.56 9.06 -0.36
C HIS A 13 -21.03 8.80 -1.76
N ILE A 14 -20.58 7.59 -2.06
CA ILE A 14 -20.13 7.17 -3.41
C ILE A 14 -21.26 7.34 -4.44
N VAL A 15 -22.50 6.98 -4.08
CA VAL A 15 -23.69 7.14 -4.93
C VAL A 15 -24.06 8.62 -5.12
N LEU A 16 -24.10 9.40 -4.04
CA LEU A 16 -24.37 10.84 -4.08
C LEU A 16 -23.33 11.59 -4.92
N CYS A 17 -22.07 11.18 -4.81
CA CYS A 17 -20.99 11.72 -5.62
C CYS A 17 -21.28 11.55 -7.12
N PHE A 18 -21.73 10.36 -7.55
CA PHE A 18 -22.00 10.09 -8.95
C PHE A 18 -23.21 10.84 -9.51
N TYR A 19 -24.34 10.82 -8.78
CA TYR A 19 -25.62 11.32 -9.28
C TYR A 19 -25.85 12.81 -9.01
N LEU A 20 -25.38 13.34 -7.88
CA LEU A 20 -25.70 14.71 -7.43
C LEU A 20 -24.50 15.65 -7.50
N ILE A 21 -23.32 15.21 -7.08
CA ILE A 21 -22.15 16.09 -6.96
C ILE A 21 -21.41 16.22 -8.29
N ARG A 22 -21.16 15.10 -8.99
CA ARG A 22 -20.44 15.08 -10.26
C ARG A 22 -20.99 16.03 -11.33
N PRO A 23 -22.32 16.19 -11.52
CA PRO A 23 -22.88 17.12 -12.51
C PRO A 23 -22.66 18.61 -12.20
N ILE A 24 -22.24 18.97 -10.98
CA ILE A 24 -22.02 20.37 -10.59
C ILE A 24 -20.86 20.96 -11.41
N ARG A 25 -21.11 22.08 -12.10
CA ARG A 25 -20.11 22.69 -13.01
C ARG A 25 -18.93 23.32 -12.28
N ILE A 26 -19.15 23.83 -11.06
CA ILE A 26 -18.14 24.56 -10.30
C ILE A 26 -17.26 23.56 -9.54
N ILE A 27 -15.97 23.51 -9.90
CA ILE A 27 -15.00 22.56 -9.32
C ILE A 27 -14.86 22.71 -7.80
N LEU A 28 -14.93 23.95 -7.28
CA LEU A 28 -14.84 24.22 -5.85
C LEU A 28 -15.97 23.53 -5.08
N TYR A 29 -17.21 23.64 -5.55
CA TYR A 29 -18.36 22.98 -4.91
C TYR A 29 -18.28 21.47 -5.00
N ARG A 30 -17.85 20.92 -6.14
CA ARG A 30 -17.58 19.47 -6.26
C ARG A 30 -16.55 19.02 -5.24
N ALA A 31 -15.44 19.75 -5.11
CA ALA A 31 -14.37 19.42 -4.18
C ALA A 31 -14.86 19.47 -2.73
N LEU A 32 -15.54 20.55 -2.31
CA LEU A 32 -16.04 20.69 -0.94
C LEU A 32 -17.07 19.61 -0.59
N LEU A 33 -18.07 19.40 -1.46
CA LEU A 33 -19.12 18.41 -1.24
C LEU A 33 -18.59 16.97 -1.27
N THR A 34 -17.46 16.72 -1.94
CA THR A 34 -16.82 15.39 -1.94
C THR A 34 -15.92 15.21 -0.72
N LEU A 35 -15.03 16.17 -0.47
CA LEU A 35 -13.94 16.05 0.50
C LEU A 35 -14.41 16.22 1.94
N ILE A 36 -15.33 17.15 2.24
CA ILE A 36 -15.81 17.38 3.60
C ILE A 36 -16.44 16.09 4.16
N PRO A 37 -17.38 15.41 3.47
CA PRO A 37 -17.92 14.15 3.97
C PRO A 37 -16.87 13.05 4.05
N CYS A 38 -15.92 12.95 3.11
CA CYS A 38 -14.82 11.99 3.20
C CYS A 38 -14.00 12.18 4.48
N PHE A 39 -13.61 13.41 4.82
CA PHE A 39 -12.85 13.68 6.02
C PHE A 39 -13.65 13.44 7.31
N ILE A 40 -14.94 13.76 7.32
CA ILE A 40 -15.84 13.42 8.44
C ILE A 40 -15.94 11.91 8.62
N LEU A 41 -16.13 11.15 7.54
CA LEU A 41 -16.22 9.70 7.57
C LEU A 41 -14.90 9.04 7.98
N ILE A 42 -13.76 9.57 7.52
CA ILE A 42 -12.43 9.16 7.98
C ILE A 42 -12.29 9.43 9.48
N PHE A 43 -12.63 10.64 9.94
CA PHE A 43 -12.49 11.02 11.34
C PHE A 43 -13.34 10.11 12.25
N ILE A 44 -14.64 9.97 11.96
CA ILE A 44 -15.55 9.12 12.73
C ILE A 44 -15.14 7.66 12.65
N GLY A 45 -14.78 7.19 11.44
CA GLY A 45 -14.44 5.80 11.19
C GLY A 45 -13.12 5.36 11.80
N CYS A 46 -12.18 6.29 12.00
CA CYS A 46 -10.88 6.01 12.58
C CYS A 46 -10.77 6.33 14.07
N HIS A 47 -11.73 7.07 14.66
CA HIS A 47 -11.64 7.58 16.03
C HIS A 47 -11.41 6.51 17.10
N ASN A 48 -12.09 5.37 16.97
CA ASN A 48 -12.08 4.28 17.97
C ASN A 48 -11.42 3.00 17.43
N LEU A 49 -10.54 3.10 16.44
CA LEU A 49 -9.82 1.93 15.95
C LEU A 49 -8.79 1.49 16.99
N PRO A 50 -8.64 0.18 17.24
CA PRO A 50 -7.68 -0.29 18.22
C PRO A 50 -6.25 -0.10 17.68
N TYR A 51 -5.38 0.43 18.54
CA TYR A 51 -3.97 0.65 18.21
C TYR A 51 -3.24 -0.67 17.95
N LEU A 52 -2.18 -0.61 17.16
CA LEU A 52 -1.31 -1.73 16.86
C LEU A 52 -1.98 -2.92 16.14
N HIS A 53 -3.19 -2.76 15.59
CA HIS A 53 -3.82 -3.79 14.75
C HIS A 53 -3.68 -3.50 13.25
N MET A 54 -3.27 -4.52 12.49
CA MET A 54 -3.20 -4.46 11.02
C MET A 54 -4.57 -4.22 10.39
N SER A 55 -5.66 -4.68 11.03
CA SER A 55 -7.03 -4.39 10.59
C SER A 55 -7.36 -2.90 10.67
N SER A 56 -6.88 -2.19 11.70
CA SER A 56 -7.01 -0.74 11.82
C SER A 56 -6.23 -0.02 10.70
N ILE A 57 -4.99 -0.44 10.46
CA ILE A 57 -4.14 0.11 9.39
C ILE A 57 -4.79 -0.09 8.01
N LEU A 58 -5.35 -1.29 7.77
CA LEU A 58 -6.08 -1.60 6.54
C LEU A 58 -7.34 -0.73 6.41
N THR A 59 -8.11 -0.57 7.49
CA THR A 59 -9.33 0.25 7.50
C THR A 59 -9.02 1.72 7.19
N ILE A 60 -8.00 2.30 7.83
CA ILE A 60 -7.51 3.65 7.53
C ILE A 60 -7.13 3.76 6.06
N SER A 61 -6.35 2.79 5.56
CA SER A 61 -5.90 2.77 4.17
C SER A 61 -7.07 2.70 3.18
N LEU A 62 -8.08 1.87 3.44
CA LEU A 62 -9.26 1.74 2.58
C LEU A 62 -10.06 3.05 2.50
N TYR A 63 -10.27 3.76 3.62
CA TYR A 63 -10.96 5.05 3.59
C TYR A 63 -10.19 6.10 2.78
N TRP A 64 -8.86 6.13 2.91
CA TRP A 64 -8.01 6.97 2.07
C TRP A 64 -8.08 6.57 0.60
N MET A 65 -8.06 5.27 0.28
CA MET A 65 -8.13 4.80 -1.10
C MET A 65 -9.46 5.17 -1.77
N ILE A 66 -10.58 5.05 -1.05
CA ILE A 66 -11.89 5.51 -1.51
C ILE A 66 -11.86 7.02 -1.75
N THR A 67 -11.32 7.79 -0.81
CA THR A 67 -11.21 9.25 -0.91
C THR A 67 -10.38 9.68 -2.13
N ILE A 68 -9.20 9.08 -2.32
CA ILE A 68 -8.32 9.34 -3.47
C ILE A 68 -9.04 9.00 -4.78
N ARG A 69 -9.79 7.89 -4.81
CA ARG A 69 -10.58 7.51 -6.00
C ARG A 69 -11.73 8.48 -6.26
N LEU A 70 -12.38 9.01 -5.23
CA LEU A 70 -13.41 10.04 -5.37
C LEU A 70 -12.83 11.36 -5.87
N ILE A 71 -11.66 11.78 -5.36
CA ILE A 71 -10.93 12.95 -5.88
C ILE A 71 -10.73 12.81 -7.39
N HIS A 72 -10.27 11.65 -7.84
CA HIS A 72 -10.08 11.38 -9.26
C HIS A 72 -11.39 11.51 -10.05
N LEU A 73 -12.41 10.73 -9.69
CA LEU A 73 -13.62 10.57 -10.49
C LEU A 73 -14.60 11.73 -10.37
N ILE A 74 -14.42 12.64 -9.42
CA ILE A 74 -15.34 13.78 -9.21
C ILE A 74 -14.65 15.12 -9.48
N ILE A 75 -13.37 15.27 -9.15
CA ILE A 75 -12.66 16.55 -9.26
C ILE A 75 -11.85 16.60 -10.55
N PHE A 76 -10.98 15.62 -10.77
CA PHE A 76 -10.02 15.65 -11.88
C PHE A 76 -10.56 15.08 -13.20
N SER A 77 -11.40 14.07 -13.15
CA SER A 77 -11.86 13.33 -14.34
C SER A 77 -13.34 12.93 -14.20
N PRO A 78 -14.26 13.90 -14.02
CA PRO A 78 -15.70 13.65 -13.86
C PRO A 78 -16.32 12.89 -15.05
N ASP A 79 -15.76 13.07 -16.24
CA ASP A 79 -16.29 12.53 -17.49
C ASP A 79 -15.66 11.19 -17.89
N GLU A 80 -14.74 10.62 -17.09
CA GLU A 80 -14.10 9.33 -17.42
C GLU A 80 -15.10 8.15 -17.44
N THR A 81 -16.20 8.27 -16.69
CA THR A 81 -17.16 7.17 -16.52
C THR A 81 -18.55 7.53 -17.04
N ASN A 82 -18.98 6.80 -18.07
CA ASN A 82 -20.26 7.06 -18.75
C ASN A 82 -21.47 6.44 -18.03
N SER A 83 -21.25 5.49 -17.10
CA SER A 83 -22.33 4.83 -16.36
C SER A 83 -21.94 4.55 -14.92
N PHE A 84 -22.96 4.45 -14.04
CA PHE A 84 -22.75 4.13 -12.63
C PHE A 84 -22.09 2.76 -12.47
N ARG A 85 -22.39 1.80 -13.36
CA ARG A 85 -21.76 0.47 -13.33
C ARG A 85 -20.25 0.55 -13.49
N ILE A 86 -19.74 1.30 -14.48
CA ILE A 86 -18.30 1.46 -14.70
C ILE A 86 -17.66 2.21 -13.53
N TYR A 87 -18.34 3.23 -13.02
CA TYR A 87 -17.92 3.98 -11.84
C TYR A 87 -17.80 3.09 -10.59
N ALA A 88 -18.83 2.30 -10.27
CA ALA A 88 -18.82 1.37 -9.13
C ALA A 88 -17.72 0.30 -9.27
N LEU A 89 -17.51 -0.22 -10.49
CA LEU A 89 -16.44 -1.18 -10.77
C LEU A 89 -15.05 -0.63 -10.46
N LYS A 90 -14.80 0.68 -10.58
CA LYS A 90 -13.51 1.31 -10.19
C LYS A 90 -13.24 1.23 -8.69
N PHE A 91 -14.28 1.18 -7.85
CA PHE A 91 -14.14 0.95 -6.40
C PHE A 91 -14.03 -0.55 -6.09
N LEU A 92 -14.87 -1.37 -6.72
CA LEU A 92 -14.85 -2.83 -6.50
C LEU A 92 -13.52 -3.46 -6.96
N TRP A 93 -12.85 -2.86 -7.94
CA TRP A 93 -11.54 -3.29 -8.42
C TRP A 93 -10.46 -3.33 -7.32
N PHE A 94 -10.59 -2.57 -6.22
CA PHE A 94 -9.66 -2.66 -5.10
C PHE A 94 -9.70 -4.01 -4.37
N PHE A 95 -10.85 -4.67 -4.36
CA PHE A 95 -11.02 -5.98 -3.71
C PHE A 95 -10.59 -7.11 -4.63
N LEU A 96 -10.82 -6.96 -5.94
CA LEU A 96 -10.50 -7.96 -6.96
C LEU A 96 -9.85 -7.28 -8.18
N PRO A 97 -8.57 -6.88 -8.10
CA PRO A 97 -7.86 -6.24 -9.20
C PRO A 97 -7.49 -7.25 -10.29
N ILE A 98 -8.51 -7.72 -11.03
CA ILE A 98 -8.35 -8.72 -12.09
C ILE A 98 -7.93 -8.02 -13.38
N ILE A 99 -6.92 -8.58 -14.02
CA ILE A 99 -6.34 -8.11 -15.29
C ILE A 99 -6.18 -9.28 -16.27
N PRO A 100 -6.12 -9.02 -17.59
CA PRO A 100 -5.75 -10.05 -18.56
C PRO A 100 -4.42 -10.71 -18.17
N CYS A 101 -4.34 -12.04 -18.27
CA CYS A 101 -3.14 -12.75 -17.84
C CYS A 101 -1.97 -12.45 -18.79
N GLN A 102 -0.96 -11.76 -18.27
CA GLN A 102 0.30 -11.47 -18.99
C GLN A 102 1.51 -12.16 -18.34
N SER A 103 1.30 -12.90 -17.25
CA SER A 103 2.39 -13.54 -16.52
C SER A 103 2.97 -14.71 -17.32
N LYS A 104 4.30 -14.73 -17.44
CA LYS A 104 5.05 -15.85 -18.01
C LYS A 104 5.21 -17.01 -17.02
N ASN A 105 4.95 -16.77 -15.73
CA ASN A 105 5.13 -17.77 -14.70
C ASN A 105 3.97 -18.77 -14.68
N SER A 106 4.28 -20.03 -14.40
CA SER A 106 3.28 -21.10 -14.29
C SER A 106 2.44 -20.96 -13.01
N ILE A 107 1.32 -21.66 -12.93
CA ILE A 107 0.52 -21.74 -11.70
C ILE A 107 1.34 -22.40 -10.57
N SER A 108 2.10 -23.45 -10.91
CA SER A 108 2.99 -24.15 -9.97
C SER A 108 4.03 -23.22 -9.36
N PHE A 109 4.55 -22.25 -10.13
CA PHE A 109 5.46 -21.24 -9.61
C PHE A 109 4.83 -20.44 -8.46
N TYR A 110 3.60 -19.94 -8.63
CA TYR A 110 2.91 -19.17 -7.58
C TYR A 110 2.56 -20.03 -6.36
N LEU A 111 2.22 -21.31 -6.56
CA LEU A 111 2.01 -22.25 -5.44
C LEU A 111 3.29 -22.47 -4.62
N ILE A 112 4.43 -22.67 -5.30
CA ILE A 112 5.73 -22.83 -4.64
C ILE A 112 6.11 -21.53 -3.93
N LEU A 113 5.95 -20.38 -4.59
CA LEU A 113 6.25 -19.07 -4.02
C LEU A 113 5.41 -18.79 -2.78
N ALA A 114 4.10 -19.06 -2.83
CA ALA A 114 3.21 -18.94 -1.68
C ALA A 114 3.67 -19.83 -0.52
N SER A 115 4.02 -21.09 -0.82
CA SER A 115 4.50 -22.05 0.19
C SER A 115 5.78 -21.56 0.88
N ILE A 116 6.76 -21.07 0.10
CA ILE A 116 8.00 -20.49 0.62
C ILE A 116 7.69 -19.25 1.48
N LYS A 117 6.85 -18.34 0.99
CA LYS A 117 6.50 -17.13 1.72
C LYS A 117 5.79 -17.43 3.04
N ILE A 118 4.89 -18.42 3.09
CA ILE A 118 4.23 -18.83 4.34
C ILE A 118 5.27 -19.35 5.34
N LEU A 119 6.21 -20.21 4.92
CA LEU A 119 7.27 -20.68 5.83
C LEU A 119 8.14 -19.53 6.35
N LEU A 120 8.55 -18.63 5.44
CA LEU A 120 9.38 -17.48 5.80
C LEU A 120 8.66 -16.50 6.74
N ILE A 121 7.39 -16.17 6.49
CA ILE A 121 6.68 -15.23 7.37
C ILE A 121 6.56 -15.78 8.79
N HIS A 122 6.34 -17.08 8.96
CA HIS A 122 6.28 -17.71 10.29
C HIS A 122 7.63 -17.65 11.00
N TRP A 123 8.71 -17.95 10.27
CA TRP A 123 10.07 -17.92 10.81
C TRP A 123 10.49 -16.50 11.21
N ILE A 124 10.29 -15.53 10.32
CA ILE A 124 10.63 -14.12 10.58
C ILE A 124 9.75 -13.55 11.69
N PHE A 125 8.47 -13.89 11.72
CA PHE A 125 7.55 -13.46 12.78
C PHE A 125 8.05 -13.89 14.16
N GLN A 126 8.41 -15.17 14.35
CA GLN A 126 8.93 -15.64 15.63
C GLN A 126 10.19 -14.88 16.04
N TRP A 127 11.08 -14.62 15.09
CA TRP A 127 12.31 -13.88 15.35
C TRP A 127 12.03 -12.42 15.76
N LEU A 128 11.15 -11.72 15.03
CA LEU A 128 10.75 -10.34 15.34
C LEU A 128 10.06 -10.22 16.70
N ARG A 129 9.32 -11.26 17.09
CA ARG A 129 8.62 -11.36 18.37
C ARG A 129 9.55 -11.56 19.56
N ILE A 130 10.61 -12.34 19.41
CA ILE A 130 11.57 -12.62 20.50
C ILE A 130 12.58 -11.48 20.66
N CYS A 131 13.01 -10.86 19.56
CA CYS A 131 14.01 -9.80 19.62
C CYS A 131 13.47 -8.49 20.20
N GLU A 132 14.32 -7.77 20.94
CA GLU A 132 13.97 -6.48 21.54
C GLU A 132 13.65 -5.41 20.47
N PRO A 133 12.66 -4.53 20.73
CA PRO A 133 12.28 -3.49 19.78
C PRO A 133 13.42 -2.49 19.57
N ASN A 134 13.86 -2.32 18.32
CA ASN A 134 14.89 -1.34 17.94
C ASN A 134 14.76 -0.95 16.46
N ASP A 135 15.65 -0.06 16.01
CA ASP A 135 15.78 0.36 14.61
C ASP A 135 17.10 -0.15 14.00
N SER A 136 17.62 -1.29 14.48
CA SER A 136 18.81 -1.85 13.87
C SER A 136 18.53 -2.18 12.40
N TYR A 137 19.49 -1.89 11.52
CA TYR A 137 19.30 -2.14 10.09
C TYR A 137 19.06 -3.64 9.79
N GLY A 138 19.56 -4.53 10.65
CA GLY A 138 19.22 -5.96 10.60
C GLY A 138 17.73 -6.20 10.85
N ARG A 139 17.15 -5.64 11.92
CA ARG A 139 15.72 -5.77 12.23
C ARG A 139 14.84 -5.13 11.15
N LEU A 140 15.22 -3.96 10.64
CA LEU A 140 14.52 -3.28 9.54
C LEU A 140 14.53 -4.10 8.25
N ALA A 141 15.68 -4.71 7.90
CA ALA A 141 15.78 -5.58 6.74
C ALA A 141 14.91 -6.84 6.90
N MET A 142 14.92 -7.46 8.08
CA MET A 142 14.05 -8.61 8.39
C MET A 142 12.57 -8.23 8.31
N PHE A 143 12.17 -7.07 8.84
CA PHE A 143 10.80 -6.59 8.74
C PHE A 143 10.41 -6.25 7.29
N TYR A 144 11.34 -5.75 6.48
CA TYR A 144 11.09 -5.53 5.06
C TYR A 144 10.82 -6.85 4.30
N ILE A 145 11.59 -7.91 4.62
CA ILE A 145 11.32 -9.26 4.11
C ILE A 145 9.98 -9.77 4.63
N TYR A 146 9.66 -9.56 5.91
CA TYR A 146 8.37 -9.91 6.52
C TYR A 146 7.20 -9.33 5.73
N ILE A 147 7.20 -8.03 5.44
CA ILE A 147 6.15 -7.37 4.63
C ILE A 147 6.03 -8.03 3.24
N CYS A 148 7.16 -8.29 2.58
CA CYS A 148 7.14 -8.90 1.25
C CYS A 148 6.58 -10.34 1.29
N THR A 149 6.92 -11.12 2.32
CA THR A 149 6.40 -12.49 2.52
C THR A 149 4.94 -12.52 2.94
N GLY A 150 4.44 -11.48 3.62
CA GLY A 150 3.03 -11.32 3.98
C GLY A 150 2.06 -11.25 2.79
N THR A 151 2.57 -11.08 1.57
CA THR A 151 1.78 -11.11 0.34
C THR A 151 1.44 -12.53 -0.16
N PHE A 152 1.73 -13.60 0.59
CA PHE A 152 1.46 -14.98 0.16
C PHE A 152 -0.02 -15.23 -0.21
N LEU A 153 -0.97 -14.57 0.46
CA LEU A 153 -2.39 -14.68 0.13
C LEU A 153 -2.70 -14.13 -1.26
N ASN A 154 -2.00 -13.08 -1.71
CA ASN A 154 -2.14 -12.56 -3.07
C ASN A 154 -1.64 -13.59 -4.11
N ASP A 155 -0.57 -14.34 -3.80
CA ASP A 155 -0.10 -15.42 -4.69
C ASP A 155 -1.13 -16.56 -4.79
N ILE A 156 -1.78 -16.92 -3.68
CA ILE A 156 -2.87 -17.91 -3.67
C ILE A 156 -4.07 -17.39 -4.48
N GLN A 157 -4.45 -16.13 -4.31
CA GLN A 157 -5.53 -15.52 -5.09
C GLN A 157 -5.20 -15.49 -6.59
N ILE A 158 -3.95 -15.24 -6.98
CA ILE A 158 -3.50 -15.35 -8.38
C ILE A 158 -3.73 -16.77 -8.91
N VAL A 159 -3.35 -17.80 -8.14
CA VAL A 159 -3.60 -19.20 -8.50
C VAL A 159 -5.09 -19.46 -8.71
N LEU A 160 -5.94 -19.07 -7.75
CA LEU A 160 -7.38 -19.29 -7.81
C LEU A 160 -8.02 -18.61 -9.03
N VAL A 161 -7.71 -17.33 -9.28
CA VAL A 161 -8.23 -16.59 -10.44
C VAL A 161 -7.78 -17.24 -11.74
N ARG A 162 -6.51 -17.66 -11.83
CA ARG A 162 -5.99 -18.32 -13.03
C ARG A 162 -6.62 -19.69 -13.28
N LEU A 163 -6.88 -20.47 -12.23
CA LEU A 163 -7.57 -21.76 -12.36
C LEU A 163 -9.02 -21.57 -12.81
N ILE A 164 -9.79 -20.71 -12.13
CA ILE A 164 -11.20 -20.46 -12.44
C ILE A 164 -11.38 -19.90 -13.86
N THR A 165 -10.48 -19.03 -14.29
CA THR A 165 -10.57 -18.38 -15.60
C THR A 165 -9.82 -19.11 -16.71
N LEU A 166 -9.28 -20.30 -16.44
CA LEU A 166 -8.50 -21.09 -17.39
C LEU A 166 -7.34 -20.28 -18.02
N ASN A 167 -6.57 -19.60 -17.16
CA ASN A 167 -5.46 -18.71 -17.50
C ASN A 167 -5.81 -17.48 -18.37
N LYS A 168 -7.08 -17.14 -18.56
CA LYS A 168 -7.46 -15.90 -19.28
C LYS A 168 -7.17 -14.63 -18.48
N TYR A 169 -7.36 -14.70 -17.17
CA TYR A 169 -7.17 -13.58 -16.27
C TYR A 169 -6.26 -13.95 -15.10
N SER A 170 -5.69 -12.92 -14.48
CA SER A 170 -4.88 -13.01 -13.27
C SER A 170 -5.22 -11.86 -12.34
N LEU A 171 -4.91 -12.00 -11.05
CA LEU A 171 -4.92 -10.87 -10.14
C LEU A 171 -3.64 -10.04 -10.33
N VAL A 172 -3.70 -8.73 -10.05
CA VAL A 172 -2.51 -7.89 -9.92
C VAL A 172 -1.65 -8.41 -8.77
N GLU A 173 -0.38 -8.70 -9.08
CA GLU A 173 0.64 -8.99 -8.06
C GLU A 173 0.82 -7.78 -7.16
N PHE A 174 0.68 -7.96 -5.84
CA PHE A 174 0.86 -6.88 -4.88
C PHE A 174 2.30 -6.33 -4.93
N ASN A 175 3.27 -7.24 -5.02
CA ASN A 175 4.69 -6.96 -5.18
C ASN A 175 5.27 -7.81 -6.34
N ASN A 176 5.95 -7.17 -7.29
CA ASN A 176 6.63 -7.81 -8.42
C ASN A 176 8.15 -7.81 -8.22
N TYR A 177 8.65 -8.80 -7.48
CA TYR A 177 10.07 -8.98 -7.12
C TYR A 177 10.76 -7.66 -6.73
N PRO A 178 10.34 -7.00 -5.65
CA PRO A 178 10.85 -5.68 -5.29
C PRO A 178 12.34 -5.69 -4.96
N PHE A 179 12.89 -6.81 -4.49
CA PHE A 179 14.33 -7.03 -4.27
C PHE A 179 15.20 -6.91 -5.52
N LEU A 180 14.60 -6.97 -6.72
CA LEU A 180 15.31 -6.84 -8.00
C LEU A 180 15.27 -5.42 -8.56
N SER A 181 14.79 -4.44 -7.79
CA SER A 181 14.75 -3.03 -8.19
C SER A 181 16.16 -2.48 -8.34
N LYS A 182 16.48 -1.92 -9.50
CA LYS A 182 17.78 -1.32 -9.80
C LYS A 182 17.81 0.20 -9.59
N SER A 183 16.65 0.79 -9.34
CA SER A 183 16.48 2.22 -9.04
C SER A 183 15.26 2.41 -8.13
N ILE A 184 15.21 3.54 -7.41
CA ILE A 184 14.09 3.91 -6.53
C ILE A 184 12.81 4.12 -7.34
N ARG A 185 12.92 4.68 -8.55
CA ARG A 185 11.80 4.80 -9.48
C ARG A 185 11.28 3.45 -9.95
N GLU A 186 12.16 2.47 -10.19
CA GLU A 186 11.73 1.10 -10.53
C GLU A 186 11.00 0.44 -9.35
N PHE A 187 11.52 0.63 -8.14
CA PHE A 187 10.92 0.12 -6.91
C PHE A 187 9.47 0.60 -6.74
N TRP A 188 9.27 1.92 -6.61
CA TRP A 188 7.95 2.49 -6.34
C TRP A 188 7.03 2.49 -7.56
N GLY A 189 7.58 2.67 -8.76
CA GLY A 189 6.78 2.84 -9.99
C GLY A 189 6.35 1.52 -10.64
N ARG A 190 7.00 0.39 -10.31
CA ARG A 190 6.76 -0.88 -11.02
C ARG A 190 6.65 -2.11 -10.14
N ARG A 191 7.35 -2.15 -8.99
CA ARG A 191 7.58 -3.40 -8.28
C ARG A 191 6.90 -3.48 -6.92
N TYR A 192 6.91 -2.42 -6.14
CA TYR A 192 6.38 -2.42 -4.79
C TYR A 192 4.95 -1.88 -4.74
N ASN A 193 4.08 -2.52 -3.95
CA ASN A 193 2.70 -2.11 -3.67
C ASN A 193 1.95 -1.64 -4.94
N ARG A 194 1.90 -2.50 -5.95
CA ARG A 194 1.39 -2.15 -7.28
C ARG A 194 -0.07 -1.70 -7.27
N LEU A 195 -0.88 -2.24 -6.35
CA LEU A 195 -2.28 -1.84 -6.21
C LEU A 195 -2.41 -0.34 -5.86
N VAL A 196 -1.68 0.11 -4.83
CA VAL A 196 -1.65 1.52 -4.43
C VAL A 196 -0.92 2.37 -5.47
N GLY A 197 0.14 1.84 -6.09
CA GLY A 197 0.85 2.51 -7.17
C GLY A 197 -0.04 2.82 -8.38
N ILE A 198 -0.89 1.87 -8.79
CA ILE A 198 -1.89 2.07 -9.86
C ILE A 198 -2.90 3.13 -9.45
N LEU A 199 -3.43 3.06 -8.22
CA LEU A 199 -4.36 4.07 -7.70
C LEU A 199 -3.76 5.47 -7.74
N LEU A 200 -2.60 5.67 -7.13
CA LEU A 200 -1.95 6.99 -7.08
C LEU A 200 -1.59 7.47 -8.48
N LYS A 201 -1.19 6.56 -9.38
CA LYS A 201 -0.91 6.91 -10.76
C LYS A 201 -2.15 7.47 -11.45
N GLU A 202 -3.26 6.73 -11.41
CA GLU A 202 -4.51 7.13 -12.05
C GLU A 202 -5.13 8.37 -11.39
N ALA A 203 -5.15 8.42 -10.07
CA ALA A 203 -5.90 9.42 -9.33
C ALA A 203 -5.17 10.74 -9.07
N ILE A 204 -3.84 10.70 -9.01
CA ILE A 204 -3.02 11.84 -8.59
C ILE A 204 -1.97 12.16 -9.67
N PHE A 205 -1.08 11.22 -10.00
CA PHE A 205 0.04 11.46 -10.91
C PHE A 205 -0.40 11.91 -12.30
N ASP A 206 -1.23 11.10 -12.99
CA ASP A 206 -1.62 11.35 -14.38
C ASP A 206 -2.47 12.63 -14.49
N PRO A 207 -3.47 12.88 -13.62
CA PRO A 207 -4.22 14.13 -13.65
C PRO A 207 -3.34 15.36 -13.41
N ILE A 208 -2.50 15.35 -12.36
CA ILE A 208 -1.67 16.51 -12.02
C ILE A 208 -0.65 16.76 -13.12
N ARG A 209 -0.02 15.72 -13.67
CA ARG A 209 0.95 15.85 -14.78
C ARG A 209 0.32 16.48 -16.02
N ARG A 210 -0.98 16.25 -16.27
CA ARG A 210 -1.70 16.78 -17.44
C ARG A 210 -2.24 18.20 -17.25
N LEU A 211 -2.14 18.77 -16.05
CA LEU A 211 -2.53 20.16 -15.82
C LEU A 211 -1.64 21.15 -16.60
N PRO A 212 -2.18 22.30 -17.02
CA PRO A 212 -1.37 23.36 -17.61
C PRO A 212 -0.21 23.75 -16.69
N TYR A 213 0.98 23.94 -17.25
CA TYR A 213 2.21 24.32 -16.53
C TYR A 213 2.70 23.30 -15.49
N SER A 214 2.21 22.06 -15.54
CA SER A 214 2.67 20.97 -14.68
C SER A 214 3.68 20.07 -15.39
N SER A 215 4.25 19.12 -14.65
CA SER A 215 5.24 18.15 -15.16
C SER A 215 5.10 16.79 -14.50
N ALA A 216 5.80 15.79 -15.04
CA ALA A 216 5.88 14.47 -14.42
C ALA A 216 6.53 14.52 -13.02
N ILE A 217 7.43 15.48 -12.77
CA ILE A 217 8.06 15.70 -11.47
C ILE A 217 7.00 16.19 -10.46
N VAL A 218 6.17 17.16 -10.84
CA VAL A 218 5.10 17.68 -9.98
C VAL A 218 4.08 16.58 -9.67
N GLY A 219 3.66 15.80 -10.68
CA GLY A 219 2.76 14.67 -10.48
C GLY A 219 3.34 13.59 -9.55
N ALA A 220 4.64 13.30 -9.67
CA ALA A 220 5.34 12.35 -8.79
C ALA A 220 5.38 12.85 -7.34
N LEU A 221 5.83 14.09 -7.12
CA LEU A 221 5.89 14.68 -5.78
C LEU A 221 4.51 14.74 -5.13
N ALA A 222 3.47 15.14 -5.86
CA ALA A 222 2.11 15.15 -5.35
C ALA A 222 1.62 13.76 -4.92
N SER A 223 1.97 12.72 -5.69
CA SER A 223 1.64 11.33 -5.35
C SER A 223 2.33 10.86 -4.07
N PHE A 224 3.61 11.20 -3.90
CA PHE A 224 4.36 10.88 -2.67
C PHE A 224 3.90 11.70 -1.47
N ILE A 225 3.52 12.96 -1.65
CA ILE A 225 2.91 13.79 -0.59
C ILE A 225 1.58 13.19 -0.15
N MET A 226 0.72 12.80 -1.10
CA MET A 226 -0.56 12.17 -0.79
C MET A 226 -0.35 10.84 -0.03
N SER A 227 0.61 10.04 -0.48
CA SER A 227 1.02 8.83 0.25
C SER A 227 1.53 9.18 1.65
N GLY A 228 2.39 10.18 1.79
CA GLY A 228 2.93 10.63 3.07
C GLY A 228 1.84 10.99 4.07
N ILE A 229 0.85 11.80 3.67
CA ILE A 229 -0.29 12.20 4.53
C ILE A 229 -1.10 10.97 4.99
N LEU A 230 -1.38 10.02 4.10
CA LEU A 230 -2.02 8.75 4.48
C LEU A 230 -1.23 8.05 5.58
N HIS A 231 0.08 7.92 5.40
CA HIS A 231 0.93 7.18 6.34
C HIS A 231 1.18 7.96 7.65
N VAL A 232 1.08 9.29 7.65
CA VAL A 232 0.95 10.07 8.89
C VAL A 232 -0.31 9.68 9.65
N HIS A 233 -1.46 9.59 8.97
CA HIS A 233 -2.69 9.16 9.61
C HIS A 233 -2.57 7.73 10.16
N VAL A 234 -1.95 6.80 9.41
CA VAL A 234 -1.64 5.45 9.92
C VAL A 234 -0.77 5.49 11.16
N ALA A 235 0.25 6.36 11.20
CA ALA A 235 1.14 6.47 12.34
C ALA A 235 0.38 7.00 13.57
N VAL A 236 -0.39 8.07 13.42
CA VAL A 236 -1.13 8.68 14.55
C VAL A 236 -2.27 7.77 15.02
N ALA A 237 -3.18 7.36 14.12
CA ALA A 237 -4.36 6.59 14.50
C ALA A 237 -4.08 5.09 14.70
N GLY A 238 -3.08 4.53 14.02
CA GLY A 238 -2.74 3.11 14.11
C GLY A 238 -1.68 2.79 15.16
N PHE A 239 -0.74 3.71 15.42
CA PHE A 239 0.37 3.48 16.38
C PHE A 239 0.37 4.44 17.56
N GLY A 240 -0.52 5.43 17.61
CA GLY A 240 -0.54 6.42 18.69
C GLY A 240 0.69 7.33 18.73
N THR A 241 1.46 7.44 17.64
CA THR A 241 2.65 8.31 17.64
C THR A 241 2.25 9.78 17.66
N SER A 242 2.97 10.58 18.45
CA SER A 242 2.84 12.03 18.50
C SER A 242 3.62 12.75 17.40
N SER A 243 4.51 12.07 16.67
CA SER A 243 5.34 12.67 15.63
C SER A 243 4.80 12.35 14.22
N PRO A 244 4.06 13.28 13.59
CA PRO A 244 3.59 13.12 12.22
C PRO A 244 4.69 13.31 11.18
N LEU A 245 5.80 13.96 11.55
CA LEU A 245 6.81 14.39 10.59
C LEU A 245 7.59 13.21 9.98
N SER A 246 7.94 12.22 10.79
CA SER A 246 8.82 11.12 10.37
C SER A 246 8.23 10.27 9.21
N PRO A 247 6.97 9.77 9.28
CA PRO A 247 6.31 9.09 8.17
C PRO A 247 6.21 9.95 6.91
N PHE A 248 5.89 11.24 7.07
CA PHE A 248 5.79 12.16 5.95
C PHE A 248 7.14 12.33 5.24
N LEU A 249 8.21 12.55 6.00
CA LEU A 249 9.56 12.68 5.49
C LEU A 249 10.03 11.42 4.77
N PHE A 250 9.68 10.23 5.26
CA PHE A 250 9.98 8.99 4.54
C PHE A 250 9.47 9.06 3.09
N PHE A 251 8.17 9.26 2.89
CA PHE A 251 7.59 9.29 1.54
C PHE A 251 8.07 10.49 0.72
N LEU A 252 8.28 11.65 1.35
CA LEU A 252 8.80 12.82 0.65
C LEU A 252 10.22 12.57 0.10
N LEU A 253 11.11 11.98 0.90
CA LEU A 253 12.48 11.63 0.47
C LEU A 253 12.46 10.61 -0.67
N GLN A 254 11.57 9.61 -0.63
CA GLN A 254 11.39 8.67 -1.74
C GLN A 254 10.94 9.37 -3.03
N GLY A 255 10.03 10.34 -2.91
CA GLY A 255 9.57 11.16 -4.03
C GLY A 255 10.68 12.03 -4.62
N ILE A 256 11.47 12.69 -3.77
CA ILE A 256 12.63 13.48 -4.19
C ILE A 256 13.66 12.58 -4.89
N ALA A 257 13.98 11.41 -4.34
CA ALA A 257 14.89 10.46 -4.97
C ALA A 257 14.39 10.00 -6.36
N CYS A 258 13.10 9.71 -6.51
CA CYS A 258 12.50 9.41 -7.81
C CYS A 258 12.67 10.57 -8.82
N CYS A 259 12.53 11.81 -8.35
CA CYS A 259 12.67 13.00 -9.20
C CYS A 259 14.12 13.25 -9.60
N ILE A 260 15.06 13.06 -8.67
CA ILE A 260 16.50 13.13 -8.95
C ILE A 260 16.89 12.10 -10.01
N GLU A 261 16.41 10.85 -9.94
CA GLU A 261 16.67 9.83 -10.98
C GLU A 261 16.11 10.21 -12.37
N VAL A 262 15.08 11.05 -12.43
CA VAL A 262 14.51 11.55 -13.70
C VAL A 262 15.36 12.70 -14.25
N MET A 263 15.79 13.62 -13.38
CA MET A 263 16.59 14.79 -13.75
C MET A 263 18.04 14.42 -14.07
N CYS A 264 18.57 13.43 -13.35
CA CYS A 264 19.93 12.92 -13.47
C CYS A 264 19.86 11.41 -13.77
N PRO A 265 19.55 11.00 -15.01
CA PRO A 265 19.44 9.60 -15.36
C PRO A 265 20.79 8.91 -15.23
N PHE A 266 20.87 7.99 -14.27
CA PHE A 266 22.05 7.18 -14.00
C PHE A 266 21.69 5.69 -14.14
N THR A 267 22.51 4.94 -14.89
CA THR A 267 22.28 3.51 -15.16
C THR A 267 23.45 2.67 -14.65
N PRO A 268 23.54 2.42 -13.33
CA PRO A 268 24.61 1.62 -12.76
C PRO A 268 24.53 0.16 -13.24
N PRO A 269 25.64 -0.59 -13.19
CA PRO A 269 25.61 -2.04 -13.32
C PRO A 269 24.57 -2.67 -12.40
N LYS A 270 23.94 -3.77 -12.83
CA LYS A 270 22.76 -4.37 -12.18
C LYS A 270 22.93 -4.53 -10.66
N LEU A 271 24.03 -5.11 -10.21
CA LEU A 271 24.26 -5.35 -8.79
C LEU A 271 24.41 -4.04 -8.00
N LEU A 272 25.16 -3.08 -8.54
CA LEU A 272 25.34 -1.77 -7.92
C LEU A 272 24.01 -1.03 -7.81
N GLY A 273 23.17 -1.05 -8.85
CA GLY A 273 21.84 -0.44 -8.81
C GLY A 273 20.94 -1.05 -7.73
N ILE A 274 20.95 -2.39 -7.59
CA ILE A 274 20.20 -3.08 -6.54
C ILE A 274 20.71 -2.68 -5.15
N LEU A 275 22.03 -2.67 -4.93
CA LEU A 275 22.64 -2.30 -3.66
C LEU A 275 22.34 -0.84 -3.29
N LEU A 276 22.47 0.10 -4.22
CA LEU A 276 22.15 1.51 -3.99
C LEU A 276 20.67 1.71 -3.66
N THR A 277 19.78 1.06 -4.40
CA THR A 277 18.33 1.15 -4.21
C THR A 277 17.93 0.64 -2.81
N HIS A 278 18.39 -0.55 -2.44
CA HIS A 278 18.02 -1.16 -1.16
C HIS A 278 18.78 -0.54 0.01
N GLY A 279 20.01 -0.07 -0.21
CA GLY A 279 20.76 0.72 0.77
C GLY A 279 20.01 2.01 1.12
N PHE A 280 19.57 2.77 0.12
CA PHE A 280 18.78 3.98 0.35
C PHE A 280 17.44 3.70 1.05
N LEU A 281 16.72 2.67 0.63
CA LEU A 281 15.48 2.23 1.29
C LEU A 281 15.73 1.85 2.76
N LEU A 282 16.82 1.14 3.04
CA LEU A 282 17.16 0.70 4.40
C LEU A 282 17.62 1.86 5.29
N ILE A 283 18.42 2.78 4.76
CA ILE A 283 18.87 3.99 5.47
C ILE A 283 17.68 4.88 5.86
N THR A 284 16.68 4.97 4.99
CA THR A 284 15.47 5.79 5.25
C THR A 284 14.38 5.04 6.01
N ALA A 285 14.46 3.70 6.11
CA ALA A 285 13.47 2.85 6.77
C ALA A 285 13.12 3.23 8.22
N PRO A 286 14.04 3.71 9.09
CA PRO A 286 13.70 4.14 10.46
C PRO A 286 12.59 5.20 10.53
N LEU A 287 12.44 6.00 9.47
CA LEU A 287 11.46 7.09 9.40
C LEU A 287 10.01 6.61 9.36
N TYR A 288 9.75 5.42 8.80
CA TYR A 288 8.40 4.86 8.72
C TYR A 288 8.32 3.40 9.10
N VAL A 289 9.15 2.56 8.49
CA VAL A 289 9.25 1.13 8.80
C VAL A 289 9.64 0.91 10.26
N GLY A 290 10.44 1.82 10.81
CA GLY A 290 10.81 1.86 12.22
C GLY A 290 9.61 1.87 13.19
N LEU A 291 8.45 2.40 12.78
CA LEU A 291 7.23 2.34 13.60
C LEU A 291 6.86 0.90 13.97
N PHE A 292 7.00 -0.02 13.02
CA PHE A 292 6.63 -1.41 13.19
C PHE A 292 7.70 -2.21 13.96
N THR A 293 8.97 -1.85 13.79
CA THR A 293 10.05 -2.53 14.52
C THR A 293 10.13 -2.07 15.97
N ARG A 294 9.77 -0.81 16.26
CA ARG A 294 9.67 -0.23 17.61
C ARG A 294 8.37 -0.54 18.35
N ALA A 295 7.27 -0.83 17.65
CA ALA A 295 5.99 -1.19 18.28
C ALA A 295 6.08 -2.43 19.18
N GLY A 296 7.12 -3.23 19.00
CA GLY A 296 7.50 -4.30 19.91
C GLY A 296 6.61 -5.53 19.86
N PRO A 297 6.78 -6.46 20.83
CA PRO A 297 6.14 -7.78 20.78
C PRO A 297 4.61 -7.72 20.80
N GLU A 298 4.02 -6.71 21.44
CA GLU A 298 2.57 -6.50 21.49
C GLU A 298 1.94 -6.40 20.09
N PHE A 299 2.57 -5.62 19.19
CA PHE A 299 2.13 -5.52 17.80
C PHE A 299 2.16 -6.88 17.10
N TYR A 300 3.18 -7.70 17.33
CA TYR A 300 3.26 -9.02 16.70
C TYR A 300 2.21 -9.97 17.28
N GLU A 301 1.97 -9.96 18.60
CA GLU A 301 0.95 -10.79 19.24
C GLU A 301 -0.47 -10.45 18.77
N PHE A 302 -0.79 -9.17 18.55
CA PHE A 302 -2.08 -8.75 17.98
C PHE A 302 -2.24 -9.10 16.49
N ASN A 303 -1.15 -9.38 15.78
CA ASN A 303 -1.13 -9.58 14.33
C ASN A 303 -0.42 -10.87 13.92
N LYS A 304 -0.71 -11.97 14.64
CA LYS A 304 -0.22 -13.30 14.28
C LYS A 304 -0.57 -13.64 12.83
N PRO A 305 0.39 -14.15 12.03
CA PRO A 305 0.09 -14.56 10.67
C PRO A 305 -0.87 -15.75 10.67
N LEU A 306 -1.59 -15.92 9.56
CA LEU A 306 -2.51 -17.05 9.38
C LEU A 306 -1.74 -18.37 9.53
N LEU A 307 -2.35 -19.36 10.20
CA LEU A 307 -1.79 -20.70 10.50
C LEU A 307 -0.67 -20.73 11.53
N PHE A 308 -0.35 -19.61 12.18
CA PHE A 308 0.77 -19.56 13.12
C PHE A 308 0.65 -20.50 14.32
N ASP A 309 -0.55 -20.59 14.90
CA ASP A 309 -0.84 -21.44 16.05
C ASP A 309 -1.21 -22.88 15.63
N ALA A 310 -1.18 -23.20 14.33
CA ALA A 310 -1.50 -24.54 13.84
C ALA A 310 -0.41 -25.54 14.25
N THR A 311 -0.81 -26.59 14.96
CA THR A 311 0.11 -27.63 15.48
C THR A 311 0.77 -28.46 14.39
N TRP A 312 0.10 -28.62 13.25
CA TRP A 312 0.57 -29.38 12.10
C TRP A 312 1.52 -28.59 11.18
N PHE A 313 1.64 -27.27 11.35
CA PHE A 313 2.46 -26.44 10.48
C PHE A 313 3.94 -26.51 10.89
N PRO A 314 4.90 -26.69 9.94
CA PRO A 314 6.31 -26.80 10.28
C PRO A 314 6.84 -25.56 11.00
N LYS A 315 7.43 -25.76 12.19
CA LYS A 315 8.11 -24.70 12.94
C LYS A 315 9.62 -24.80 12.72
N LEU A 316 10.16 -23.84 11.98
CA LEU A 316 11.60 -23.75 11.74
C LEU A 316 12.33 -23.24 13.00
N PRO A 317 13.56 -23.71 13.28
CA PRO A 317 14.34 -23.21 14.41
C PRO A 317 14.67 -21.72 14.22
N VAL A 318 14.52 -20.95 15.29
CA VAL A 318 14.72 -19.50 15.29
C VAL A 318 16.03 -19.18 16.00
N PRO A 319 16.92 -18.38 15.40
CA PRO A 319 18.15 -17.97 16.07
C PRO A 319 17.86 -17.18 17.35
N ASN A 320 18.66 -17.40 18.39
CA ASN A 320 18.60 -16.63 19.64
C ASN A 320 19.33 -15.27 19.56
N PHE A 321 20.00 -15.00 18.44
CA PHE A 321 20.72 -13.74 18.23
C PHE A 321 19.80 -12.66 17.69
N CYS A 322 19.88 -11.48 18.29
CA CYS A 322 19.20 -10.26 17.85
C CYS A 322 20.26 -9.19 17.52
N PRO A 323 20.30 -8.68 16.27
CA PRO A 323 21.21 -7.61 15.88
C PRO A 323 20.86 -6.34 16.65
N LYS A 324 21.86 -5.84 17.36
CA LYS A 324 21.80 -4.59 18.12
C LYS A 324 21.87 -3.39 17.20
#